data_AF-A0AAQ3VI41-F1
#
_entry.id   AF-A0AAQ3VI41-F1
#
_cell.length_a   1.000
_cell.length_b   1.000
_cell.length_c   1.000
_cell.angle_alpha   90.00
_cell.angle_beta   90.00
_cell.angle_gamma   90.00
#
_symmetry.space_group_name_H-M   'P 1'
#
loop_
_entity.id
_entity.type
_entity.pdbx_description
1 polymer ?
#
loop_
_entity_poly.entity_id
_entity_poly.type
_entity_poly.pdbx_seq_one_letter_code
_entity_poly.pdbx_strand_id
1 'polypeptide(L)'
;MIMPYGRRATQNDSGRGPAEIDFNALWDRGYVPVIKDLGYEPVRADQDTSALIISEMLERLYFADLVLADMTIPNGNVYYEVGIRHAAQKTGCVLLAAEWSKQLFDVAQMRTVRYPLPEGDINPGTAAAFQASIKGEIEFRRNGISPMHQSIPGYPDKVDPRKAVTTRGQLAEQAAFQTKVRPCARRPRLSA
;
A
#
# COMPACT_ATOMS: atom_id res chain seq x y z
N MET A 1 -0.34 -5.74 -10.82
CA MET A 1 0.32 -4.48 -10.39
C MET A 1 -0.71 -3.49 -9.89
N ILE A 2 -0.42 -2.81 -8.78
CA ILE A 2 -1.14 -1.64 -8.28
C ILE A 2 -0.13 -0.48 -8.28
N MET A 3 -0.37 0.58 -9.05
CA MET A 3 0.54 1.73 -9.13
C MET A 3 -0.16 2.97 -9.68
N PRO A 4 0.38 4.18 -9.47
CA PRO A 4 -0.03 5.37 -10.21
C PRO A 4 0.19 5.23 -11.72
N TYR A 5 -0.52 6.05 -12.50
CA TYR A 5 -0.43 6.06 -13.96
C TYR A 5 0.15 7.34 -14.51
N GLY A 6 0.81 7.26 -15.67
CA GLY A 6 1.35 8.40 -16.39
C GLY A 6 2.38 9.20 -15.59
N ARG A 7 2.55 10.47 -15.97
CA ARG A 7 3.39 11.42 -15.21
C ARG A 7 2.65 11.93 -13.99
N ARG A 8 3.32 11.90 -12.83
CA ARG A 8 2.76 12.39 -11.56
C ARG A 8 3.82 13.11 -10.75
N ALA A 9 3.45 14.28 -10.23
CA ALA A 9 4.28 15.05 -9.31
C ALA A 9 4.46 14.29 -7.98
N THR A 10 5.63 14.45 -7.36
CA THR A 10 6.08 13.64 -6.21
C THR A 10 5.81 14.26 -4.84
N GLN A 11 5.07 15.38 -4.75
CA GLN A 11 4.88 16.13 -3.49
C GLN A 11 6.23 16.35 -2.75
N ASN A 12 7.29 16.62 -3.51
CA ASN A 12 8.66 16.69 -3.02
C ASN A 12 8.96 17.98 -2.25
N ASP A 13 8.28 18.17 -1.12
CA ASP A 13 8.47 19.35 -0.26
C ASP A 13 9.87 19.38 0.39
N SER A 14 10.61 18.28 0.32
CA SER A 14 11.90 18.09 1.02
C SER A 14 13.13 18.06 0.10
N GLY A 15 12.94 18.14 -1.23
CA GLY A 15 14.04 18.10 -2.21
C GLY A 15 14.78 16.74 -2.31
N ARG A 16 14.23 15.66 -1.75
CA ARG A 16 14.92 14.35 -1.65
C ARG A 16 14.72 13.43 -2.85
N GLY A 17 13.77 13.73 -3.72
CA GLY A 17 13.47 12.95 -4.93
C GLY A 17 13.31 13.82 -6.19
N PRO A 18 12.99 13.22 -7.35
CA PRO A 18 12.61 13.98 -8.53
C PRO A 18 11.31 14.73 -8.28
N ALA A 19 11.02 15.80 -9.04
CA ALA A 19 9.76 16.56 -8.93
C ALA A 19 8.55 15.82 -9.50
N GLU A 20 8.79 14.91 -10.44
CA GLU A 20 7.78 14.12 -11.15
C GLU A 20 8.35 12.75 -11.47
N ILE A 21 7.50 11.74 -11.67
CA ILE A 21 7.87 10.39 -12.12
C ILE A 21 7.01 10.01 -13.31
N ASP A 22 7.62 9.39 -14.32
CA ASP A 22 6.90 8.69 -15.39
C ASP A 22 6.61 7.24 -14.99
N PHE A 23 5.40 7.00 -14.45
CA PHE A 23 4.96 5.68 -14.02
C PHE A 23 4.67 4.72 -15.18
N ASN A 24 4.47 5.23 -16.40
CA ASN A 24 4.35 4.37 -17.57
C ASN A 24 5.71 3.81 -17.95
N ALA A 25 6.73 4.66 -18.00
CA ALA A 25 8.09 4.20 -18.25
C ALA A 25 8.60 3.27 -17.13
N LEU A 26 8.23 3.53 -15.87
CA LEU A 26 8.60 2.67 -14.73
C LEU A 26 7.94 1.29 -14.82
N TRP A 27 6.69 1.24 -15.28
CA TRP A 27 6.00 -0.01 -15.57
C TRP A 27 6.70 -0.78 -16.68
N ASP A 28 6.85 -0.17 -17.86
CA ASP A 28 7.31 -0.85 -19.07
C ASP A 28 8.77 -1.30 -18.96
N ARG A 29 9.63 -0.45 -18.38
CA ARG A 29 11.09 -0.66 -18.33
C ARG A 29 11.56 -1.23 -17.01
N GLY A 30 10.82 -1.02 -15.92
CA GLY A 30 11.19 -1.48 -14.58
C GLY A 30 10.46 -2.76 -14.18
N TYR A 31 9.15 -2.66 -13.98
CA TYR A 31 8.34 -3.75 -13.42
C TYR A 31 8.13 -4.91 -14.38
N VAL A 32 7.75 -4.66 -15.63
CA VAL A 32 7.44 -5.71 -16.62
C VAL A 32 8.59 -6.73 -16.78
N PRO A 33 9.85 -6.30 -16.96
CA PRO A 33 10.97 -7.23 -17.06
C PRO A 33 11.14 -8.10 -15.81
N VAL A 34 11.07 -7.49 -14.61
CA VAL A 34 11.22 -8.22 -13.34
C VAL A 34 10.10 -9.24 -13.16
N ILE A 35 8.85 -8.85 -13.41
CA ILE A 35 7.70 -9.75 -13.25
C ILE A 35 7.83 -10.97 -14.18
N LYS A 36 8.22 -10.76 -15.45
CA LYS A 36 8.45 -11.84 -16.41
C LYS A 36 9.62 -12.75 -16.02
N ASP A 37 10.73 -12.16 -15.56
CA ASP A 37 11.92 -12.88 -15.13
C ASP A 37 11.67 -13.70 -13.84
N LEU A 38 10.69 -13.29 -13.03
CA LEU A 38 10.16 -14.06 -11.90
C LEU A 38 9.16 -15.17 -12.29
N GLY A 39 8.84 -15.31 -13.59
CA GLY A 39 7.93 -16.32 -14.12
C GLY A 39 6.44 -15.98 -13.99
N TYR A 40 6.09 -14.70 -13.79
CA TYR A 40 4.71 -14.24 -13.71
C TYR A 40 4.29 -13.50 -14.99
N GLU A 41 2.99 -13.47 -15.27
CA GLU A 41 2.42 -12.64 -16.33
C GLU A 41 2.16 -11.22 -15.81
N PRO A 42 2.78 -10.17 -16.38
CA PRO A 42 2.59 -8.81 -15.92
C PRO A 42 1.23 -8.25 -16.35
N VAL A 43 0.36 -8.06 -15.36
CA VAL A 43 -0.94 -7.38 -15.52
C VAL A 43 -0.98 -6.09 -14.72
N ARG A 44 -1.32 -5.00 -15.41
CA ARG A 44 -1.56 -3.67 -14.85
C ARG A 44 -2.90 -3.17 -15.42
N ALA A 45 -3.82 -2.75 -14.55
CA ALA A 45 -5.22 -2.49 -14.93
C ALA A 45 -5.47 -1.02 -15.26
N ASP A 46 -5.91 -0.70 -16.48
CA ASP A 46 -6.11 0.68 -16.95
C ASP A 46 -7.00 1.55 -16.05
N GLN A 47 -6.82 2.88 -16.14
CA GLN A 47 -7.47 3.87 -15.27
C GLN A 47 -8.98 4.09 -15.51
N ASP A 48 -9.62 3.41 -16.46
CA ASP A 48 -11.00 3.70 -16.80
C ASP A 48 -11.96 3.39 -15.65
N THR A 49 -12.92 4.29 -15.42
CA THR A 49 -13.82 4.27 -14.25
C THR A 49 -15.26 3.99 -14.68
N SER A 50 -15.62 2.71 -14.79
CA SER A 50 -17.01 2.27 -14.95
C SER A 50 -17.36 1.20 -13.89
N ALA A 51 -18.64 1.03 -13.55
CA ALA A 51 -19.06 0.08 -12.51
C ALA A 51 -18.71 -1.39 -12.84
N LEU A 52 -18.61 -1.74 -14.13
CA LEU A 52 -18.10 -3.03 -14.60
C LEU A 52 -16.63 -3.25 -14.17
N ILE A 53 -15.85 -2.17 -14.03
CA ILE A 53 -14.42 -2.22 -13.71
C ILE A 53 -14.16 -2.51 -12.22
N ILE A 54 -15.10 -2.23 -11.32
CA ILE A 54 -14.90 -2.52 -9.88
C ILE A 54 -14.88 -4.03 -9.64
N SER A 55 -15.84 -4.79 -10.17
CA SER A 55 -15.87 -6.25 -10.01
C SER A 55 -14.61 -6.91 -10.60
N GLU A 56 -14.21 -6.50 -11.80
CA GLU A 56 -12.97 -6.99 -12.45
C GLU A 56 -11.73 -6.64 -11.63
N MET A 57 -11.67 -5.43 -11.05
CA MET A 57 -10.59 -5.03 -10.15
C MET A 57 -10.55 -5.92 -8.91
N LEU A 58 -11.69 -6.19 -8.27
CA LEU A 58 -11.78 -7.07 -7.10
C LEU A 58 -11.37 -8.51 -7.42
N GLU A 59 -11.85 -9.06 -8.54
CA GLU A 59 -11.48 -10.39 -9.01
C GLU A 59 -9.99 -10.49 -9.27
N ARG A 60 -9.41 -9.51 -9.97
CA ARG A 60 -7.96 -9.44 -10.22
C ARG A 60 -7.17 -9.40 -8.91
N LEU A 61 -7.60 -8.60 -7.93
CA LEU A 61 -6.93 -8.55 -6.62
C LEU A 61 -7.08 -9.86 -5.85
N TYR A 62 -8.20 -10.56 -5.98
CA TYR A 62 -8.44 -11.81 -5.27
C TYR A 62 -7.68 -12.99 -5.89
N PHE A 63 -7.76 -13.14 -7.21
CA PHE A 63 -7.22 -14.29 -7.94
C PHE A 63 -5.76 -14.15 -8.35
N ALA A 64 -5.16 -12.96 -8.30
CA ALA A 64 -3.74 -12.82 -8.59
C ALA A 64 -2.86 -13.63 -7.62
N ASP A 65 -1.90 -14.37 -8.16
CA ASP A 65 -0.89 -15.08 -7.37
C ASP A 65 0.01 -14.11 -6.58
N LEU A 66 0.34 -12.98 -7.21
CA LEU A 66 1.20 -11.95 -6.66
C LEU A 66 0.71 -10.55 -7.04
N VAL A 67 0.57 -9.71 -6.03
CA VAL A 67 0.28 -8.29 -6.15
C VAL A 67 1.51 -7.50 -5.71
N LEU A 68 2.10 -6.77 -6.64
CA LEU A 68 3.08 -5.73 -6.37
C LEU A 68 2.35 -4.38 -6.30
N ALA A 69 2.59 -3.62 -5.23
CA ALA A 69 1.96 -2.32 -5.00
C ALA A 69 3.01 -1.22 -4.84
N ASP A 70 3.09 -0.32 -5.82
CA ASP A 70 3.97 0.85 -5.79
C ASP A 70 3.28 2.01 -5.09
N MET A 71 3.76 2.33 -3.89
CA MET A 71 3.25 3.40 -3.05
C MET A 71 4.18 4.62 -3.05
N THR A 72 5.08 4.75 -4.02
CA THR A 72 6.12 5.81 -4.05
C THR A 72 5.58 7.21 -3.84
N ILE A 73 4.38 7.49 -4.35
CA ILE A 73 3.65 8.72 -4.05
C ILE A 73 2.32 8.40 -3.37
N PRO A 74 1.82 9.29 -2.49
CA PRO A 74 0.49 9.11 -1.90
C PRO A 74 -0.60 9.03 -2.97
N ASN A 75 -1.31 7.90 -3.03
CA ASN A 75 -2.38 7.68 -3.98
C ASN A 75 -3.52 6.88 -3.32
N GLY A 76 -4.70 7.50 -3.21
CA GLY A 76 -5.87 6.91 -2.54
C GLY A 76 -6.32 5.57 -3.15
N ASN A 77 -6.24 5.44 -4.48
CA ASN A 77 -6.63 4.21 -5.17
C ASN A 77 -5.66 3.07 -4.84
N VAL A 78 -4.35 3.36 -4.87
CA VAL A 78 -3.32 2.37 -4.50
C VAL A 78 -3.55 1.85 -3.09
N TYR A 79 -3.78 2.75 -2.12
CA TYR A 79 -4.03 2.35 -0.73
C TYR A 79 -5.32 1.55 -0.56
N TYR A 80 -6.38 1.91 -1.30
CA TYR A 80 -7.64 1.16 -1.30
C TYR A 80 -7.45 -0.28 -1.80
N GLU A 81 -6.79 -0.46 -2.95
CA GLU A 81 -6.52 -1.79 -3.52
C GLU A 81 -5.58 -2.63 -2.62
N VAL A 82 -4.57 -2.02 -2.00
CA VAL A 82 -3.69 -2.69 -1.02
C VAL A 82 -4.49 -3.18 0.19
N GLY A 83 -5.38 -2.35 0.73
CA GLY A 83 -6.25 -2.73 1.84
C GLY A 83 -7.14 -3.92 1.49
N ILE A 84 -7.76 -3.90 0.32
CA ILE A 84 -8.55 -5.03 -0.19
C ILE A 84 -7.69 -6.28 -0.31
N ARG A 85 -6.52 -6.21 -0.96
CA ARG A 85 -5.63 -7.37 -1.13
C ARG A 85 -5.20 -7.97 0.21
N HIS A 86 -4.84 -7.12 1.17
CA HIS A 86 -4.42 -7.55 2.51
C HIS A 86 -5.52 -8.30 3.29
N ALA A 87 -6.79 -7.93 3.05
CA ALA A 87 -7.95 -8.61 3.60
C ALA A 87 -8.33 -9.86 2.81
N ALA A 88 -8.27 -9.81 1.48
CA ALA A 88 -8.67 -10.90 0.60
C ALA A 88 -7.76 -12.12 0.67
N GLN A 89 -6.44 -11.89 0.77
CA GLN A 89 -5.44 -12.95 0.64
C GLN A 89 -4.43 -12.89 1.80
N LYS A 90 -4.04 -14.08 2.27
CA LYS A 90 -3.10 -14.20 3.39
C LYS A 90 -1.67 -13.82 3.00
N THR A 91 -1.28 -14.05 1.75
CA THR A 91 0.07 -13.83 1.22
C THR A 91 0.02 -13.29 -0.21
N GLY A 92 1.18 -13.05 -0.83
CA GLY A 92 1.26 -12.61 -2.22
C GLY A 92 0.98 -11.12 -2.39
N CYS A 93 1.27 -10.30 -1.39
CA CYS A 93 1.25 -8.83 -1.53
C CYS A 93 2.61 -8.27 -1.11
N VAL A 94 3.29 -7.59 -2.03
CA VAL A 94 4.58 -6.95 -1.79
C VAL A 94 4.43 -5.46 -2.03
N LEU A 95 4.72 -4.68 -1.00
CA LEU A 95 4.70 -3.22 -1.04
C LEU A 95 6.06 -2.72 -1.51
N LEU A 96 6.08 -1.75 -2.42
CA LEU A 96 7.29 -1.11 -2.93
C LEU A 96 7.17 0.41 -2.83
N ALA A 97 8.31 1.07 -2.60
CA ALA A 97 8.38 2.52 -2.66
C ALA A 97 9.83 2.96 -2.90
N ALA A 98 10.02 4.07 -3.63
CA ALA A 98 11.34 4.68 -3.75
C ALA A 98 11.96 4.99 -2.36
N GLU A 99 13.29 4.95 -2.27
CA GLU A 99 14.01 5.21 -1.02
C GLU A 99 13.70 6.57 -0.38
N TRP A 100 13.58 7.60 -1.20
CA TRP A 100 13.24 8.96 -0.75
C TRP A 100 11.75 9.13 -0.42
N SER A 101 10.89 8.14 -0.74
CA SER A 101 9.45 8.24 -0.57
C SER A 101 9.05 8.26 0.90
N LYS A 102 8.29 9.29 1.27
CA LYS A 102 7.66 9.45 2.57
C LYS A 102 6.23 8.89 2.54
N GLN A 103 6.08 7.70 3.11
CA GLN A 103 4.80 7.01 3.22
C GLN A 103 3.86 7.66 4.23
N LEU A 104 2.54 7.47 4.07
CA LEU A 104 1.55 7.84 5.08
C LEU A 104 1.80 7.05 6.38
N PHE A 105 1.50 7.67 7.53
CA PHE A 105 1.87 7.14 8.84
C PHE A 105 1.45 5.68 9.06
N ASP A 106 0.20 5.33 8.72
CA ASP A 106 -0.36 4.00 8.96
C ASP A 106 0.30 2.89 8.12
N VAL A 107 0.79 3.22 6.92
CA VAL A 107 1.47 2.26 6.03
C VAL A 107 2.99 2.33 6.17
N ALA A 108 3.54 3.39 6.77
CA ALA A 108 4.98 3.57 6.95
C ALA A 108 5.63 2.49 7.84
N GLN A 109 4.85 1.86 8.73
CA GLN A 109 5.31 0.74 9.57
C GLN A 109 5.25 -0.61 8.84
N MET A 110 4.63 -0.68 7.66
CA MET A 110 4.54 -1.92 6.89
C MET A 110 5.87 -2.19 6.18
N ARG A 111 6.24 -3.48 6.12
CA ARG A 111 7.44 -3.91 5.40
C ARG A 111 7.29 -3.56 3.92
N THR A 112 8.16 -2.70 3.44
CA THR A 112 8.15 -2.16 2.09
C THR A 112 9.52 -2.36 1.47
N VAL A 113 9.56 -2.92 0.26
CA VAL A 113 10.79 -3.00 -0.55
C VAL A 113 11.15 -1.59 -1.00
N ARG A 114 12.36 -1.16 -0.67
CA ARG A 114 12.89 0.14 -1.08
C ARG A 114 13.77 -0.03 -2.30
N TYR A 115 13.64 0.89 -3.25
CA TYR A 115 14.41 0.88 -4.49
C TYR A 115 14.94 2.27 -4.85
N PRO A 116 16.07 2.35 -5.57
CA PRO A 116 16.62 3.62 -6.02
C PRO A 116 15.76 4.20 -7.15
N LEU A 117 15.46 5.49 -7.05
CA LEU A 117 14.77 6.25 -8.09
C LEU A 117 15.26 7.71 -8.06
N PRO A 118 16.51 7.99 -8.48
CA PRO A 118 17.11 9.31 -8.34
C PRO A 118 16.46 10.36 -9.25
N GLU A 119 15.84 9.93 -10.33
CA GLU A 119 15.27 10.78 -11.38
C GLU A 119 13.89 10.26 -11.80
N GLY A 120 13.07 11.16 -12.36
CA GLY A 120 11.71 10.86 -12.78
C GLY A 120 11.61 10.10 -14.10
N ASP A 121 12.64 10.24 -14.93
CA ASP A 121 12.75 9.63 -16.25
C ASP A 121 13.41 8.26 -16.13
N ILE A 122 12.74 7.23 -16.62
CA ILE A 122 13.23 5.86 -16.49
C ILE A 122 14.14 5.53 -17.67
N ASN A 123 15.37 6.04 -17.64
CA ASN A 123 16.41 5.69 -18.60
C ASN A 123 16.93 4.25 -18.37
N PRO A 124 17.72 3.68 -19.30
CA PRO A 124 18.21 2.30 -19.17
C PRO A 124 19.03 2.04 -17.89
N GLY A 125 19.81 3.03 -17.42
CA GLY A 125 20.61 2.89 -16.20
C GLY A 125 19.73 2.83 -14.94
N THR A 126 18.77 3.75 -14.83
CA THR A 126 17.79 3.77 -13.74
C THR A 126 16.90 2.53 -13.75
N ALA A 127 16.48 2.06 -14.94
CA ALA A 127 15.75 0.81 -15.07
C ALA A 127 16.57 -0.39 -14.56
N ALA A 128 17.82 -0.54 -14.99
CA ALA A 128 18.69 -1.65 -14.56
C ALA A 128 18.93 -1.63 -13.05
N ALA A 129 19.21 -0.46 -12.46
CA ALA A 129 19.39 -0.30 -11.02
C ALA A 129 18.11 -0.66 -10.24
N PHE A 130 16.95 -0.19 -10.71
CA PHE A 130 15.65 -0.55 -10.16
C PHE A 130 15.44 -2.06 -10.18
N GLN A 131 15.57 -2.70 -11.35
CA GLN A 131 15.32 -4.14 -11.53
C GLN A 131 16.20 -4.98 -10.58
N ALA A 132 17.49 -4.66 -10.51
CA ALA A 132 18.45 -5.36 -9.65
C ALA A 132 18.10 -5.24 -8.16
N SER A 133 17.56 -4.09 -7.74
CA SER A 133 17.20 -3.84 -6.34
C SER A 133 15.96 -4.60 -5.87
N ILE A 134 14.98 -4.84 -6.74
CA ILE A 134 13.68 -5.39 -6.33
C ILE A 134 13.53 -6.89 -6.54
N LYS A 135 14.24 -7.50 -7.50
CA LYS A 135 14.00 -8.90 -7.90
C LYS A 135 14.11 -9.87 -6.71
N GLY A 136 15.28 -9.92 -6.08
CA GLY A 136 15.51 -10.81 -4.94
C GLY A 136 14.65 -10.47 -3.73
N GLU A 137 14.34 -9.19 -3.53
CA GLU A 137 13.49 -8.72 -2.43
C GLU A 137 12.03 -9.18 -2.60
N ILE A 138 11.51 -9.21 -3.84
CA ILE A 138 10.19 -9.74 -4.18
C ILE A 138 10.14 -11.25 -3.97
N GLU A 139 11.14 -12.00 -4.46
CA GLU A 139 11.22 -13.46 -4.26
C GLU A 139 11.20 -13.83 -2.78
N PHE A 140 11.94 -13.08 -1.96
CA PHE A 140 12.00 -13.28 -0.52
C PHE A 140 10.68 -12.94 0.18
N ARG A 141 9.97 -11.88 -0.27
CA ARG A 141 8.80 -11.33 0.43
C ARG A 141 7.45 -11.81 -0.07
N ARG A 142 7.35 -12.44 -1.24
CA ARG A 142 6.06 -12.86 -1.83
C ARG A 142 5.21 -13.75 -0.91
N ASN A 143 5.84 -14.49 0.00
CA ASN A 143 5.16 -15.34 0.99
C ASN A 143 4.93 -14.66 2.35
N GLY A 144 5.18 -13.35 2.45
CA GLY A 144 4.90 -12.56 3.64
C GLY A 144 3.41 -12.55 3.98
N ILE A 145 3.09 -12.65 5.28
CA ILE A 145 1.71 -12.66 5.76
C ILE A 145 1.16 -11.24 5.78
N SER A 146 -0.01 -11.04 5.19
CA SER A 146 -0.69 -9.74 5.17
C SER A 146 -1.12 -9.29 6.57
N PRO A 147 -1.09 -7.97 6.87
CA PRO A 147 -1.36 -7.41 8.20
C PRO A 147 -2.64 -7.89 8.87
N MET A 148 -3.76 -8.00 8.12
CA MET A 148 -5.04 -8.47 8.67
C MET A 148 -4.92 -9.91 9.22
N HIS A 149 -4.35 -10.79 8.43
CA HIS A 149 -4.15 -12.20 8.77
C HIS A 149 -3.09 -12.40 9.86
N GLN A 150 -2.09 -11.51 9.93
CA GLN A 150 -1.10 -11.51 11.00
C GLN A 150 -1.72 -11.02 12.33
N SER A 151 -2.55 -9.98 12.29
CA SER A 151 -3.08 -9.31 13.48
C SER A 151 -4.29 -10.01 14.07
N ILE A 152 -5.08 -10.70 13.25
CA ILE A 152 -6.32 -11.36 13.67
C ILE A 152 -6.22 -12.87 13.36
N PRO A 153 -5.73 -13.69 14.30
CA PRO A 153 -5.62 -15.13 14.10
C PRO A 153 -6.99 -15.76 13.79
N GLY A 154 -7.04 -16.54 12.71
CA GLY A 154 -8.26 -17.20 12.26
C GLY A 154 -9.13 -16.35 11.32
N TYR A 155 -8.76 -15.12 11.02
CA TYR A 155 -9.43 -14.33 9.98
C TYR A 155 -9.38 -15.05 8.61
N PRO A 156 -10.48 -15.00 7.81
CA PRO A 156 -11.75 -14.35 8.11
C PRO A 156 -12.75 -15.22 8.93
N ASP A 157 -12.70 -16.55 8.83
CA ASP A 157 -13.83 -17.40 9.24
C ASP A 157 -13.77 -17.93 10.68
N LYS A 158 -12.58 -18.05 11.26
CA LYS A 158 -12.31 -18.71 12.55
C LYS A 158 -11.76 -17.75 13.59
N VAL A 159 -12.17 -16.48 13.52
CA VAL A 159 -11.77 -15.46 14.49
C VAL A 159 -12.37 -15.82 15.86
N ASP A 160 -11.54 -15.93 16.90
CA ASP A 160 -12.02 -16.07 18.27
C ASP A 160 -12.21 -14.68 18.89
N PRO A 161 -13.45 -14.21 19.13
CA PRO A 161 -13.70 -12.89 19.68
C PRO A 161 -13.04 -12.69 21.05
N ARG A 162 -12.84 -13.77 21.83
CA ARG A 162 -12.22 -13.72 23.16
C ARG A 162 -10.72 -13.41 23.11
N LYS A 163 -10.07 -13.49 21.94
CA LYS A 163 -8.68 -13.05 21.78
C LYS A 163 -8.55 -11.55 21.56
N ALA A 164 -9.64 -10.85 21.27
CA ALA A 164 -9.69 -9.38 21.12
C ALA A 164 -9.95 -8.63 22.45
N VAL A 165 -9.64 -9.25 23.60
CA VAL A 165 -9.97 -8.71 24.93
C VAL A 165 -9.21 -7.41 25.24
N THR A 166 -7.96 -7.27 24.78
CA THR A 166 -7.16 -6.05 24.94
C THR A 166 -7.77 -4.87 24.20
N THR A 167 -8.18 -5.05 22.93
CA THR A 167 -8.83 -3.99 22.14
C THR A 167 -10.18 -3.59 22.72
N ARG A 168 -10.99 -4.55 23.19
CA ARG A 168 -12.30 -4.24 23.80
C ARG A 168 -12.19 -3.50 25.13
N GLY A 169 -11.23 -3.86 25.98
CA GLY A 169 -10.97 -3.15 27.24
C GLY A 169 -10.54 -1.70 27.01
N GLN A 170 -9.57 -1.48 26.11
CA GLN A 170 -9.09 -0.13 25.76
C GLN A 170 -10.19 0.72 25.11
N LEU A 171 -11.01 0.14 24.22
CA LEU A 171 -12.14 0.84 23.61
C LEU A 171 -13.20 1.23 24.65
N ALA A 172 -13.49 0.35 25.62
CA ALA A 172 -14.41 0.65 26.71
C ALA A 172 -13.89 1.78 27.62
N GLU A 173 -12.60 1.78 27.94
CA GLU A 173 -11.95 2.86 28.70
C GLU A 173 -11.95 4.19 27.91
N GLN A 174 -11.61 4.17 26.62
CA GLN A 174 -11.66 5.36 25.78
C GLN A 174 -13.08 5.91 25.62
N ALA A 175 -14.08 5.05 25.42
CA ALA A 175 -15.48 5.45 25.36
C ALA A 175 -15.95 6.07 26.69
N ALA A 176 -15.58 5.46 27.82
CA ALA A 176 -15.87 5.99 29.15
C ALA A 176 -15.18 7.35 29.38
N PHE A 177 -13.93 7.50 28.94
CA PHE A 177 -13.18 8.76 29.03
C PHE A 177 -13.79 9.86 28.18
N GLN A 178 -14.08 9.60 26.90
CA GLN A 178 -14.72 10.58 26.00
C GLN A 178 -16.11 10.99 26.50
N THR A 179 -16.87 10.07 27.09
CA THR A 179 -18.17 10.36 27.70
C THR A 179 -18.03 11.31 28.91
N LYS A 180 -16.96 11.17 29.70
CA LYS A 180 -16.66 12.09 30.81
C LYS A 180 -16.17 13.47 30.35
N VAL A 181 -15.50 13.56 29.20
CA VAL A 181 -14.93 14.82 28.68
C VAL A 181 -15.93 15.64 27.87
N ARG A 182 -16.89 15.00 27.17
CA ARG A 182 -17.92 15.68 26.36
C ARG A 182 -18.75 16.76 27.10
N PRO A 183 -19.14 16.61 28.39
CA PRO A 183 -19.84 17.66 29.14
C PRO A 183 -18.97 18.90 29.42
N CYS A 184 -17.65 18.75 29.56
CA CYS A 184 -16.73 19.86 29.84
C CYS A 184 -16.48 20.75 28.62
N ALA A 185 -16.55 20.18 27.40
CA ALA A 185 -16.37 20.93 26.15
C ALA A 185 -17.59 21.76 25.72
N ARG A 186 -18.75 21.57 26.36
CA ARG A 186 -20.01 22.27 26.05
C ARG A 186 -20.41 23.38 27.03
N ARG A 187 -19.57 23.73 28.00
CA ARG A 187 -19.84 24.91 28.84
C ARG A 187 -19.68 26.18 27.99
N PRO A 188 -20.71 27.05 27.89
CA PRO A 188 -20.51 28.38 27.34
C PRO A 188 -19.42 29.07 28.16
N ARG A 189 -18.47 29.74 27.51
CA ARG A 189 -17.60 30.68 28.20
C ARG A 189 -18.51 31.72 28.84
N LEU A 190 -18.60 31.73 30.17
CA LEU A 190 -19.26 32.80 30.90
C LEU A 190 -18.53 34.10 30.55
N SER A 191 -19.18 34.94 29.76
CA SER A 191 -18.78 36.31 29.50
C SER A 191 -18.85 37.09 30.82
N ALA A 192 -17.78 37.86 31.08
CA ALA A 192 -17.60 38.72 32.24
C ALA A 192 -18.67 39.81 32.35
#